data_AF-G4ZGA9-F1
#
_entry.id   AF-G4ZGA9-F1
#
_cell.length_a   1.000
_cell.length_b   1.000
_cell.length_c   1.000
_cell.angle_alpha   90.00
_cell.angle_beta   90.00
_cell.angle_gamma   90.00
#
_symmetry.space_group_name_H-M   'P 1'
#
loop_
_entity.id
_entity.type
_entity.pdbx_description
1 polymer ?
#
loop_
_entity_poly.entity_id
_entity_poly.type
_entity_poly.pdbx_seq_one_letter_code
_entity_poly.pdbx_strand_id
1 'polypeptide(L)'
;IEDVCSSSSKSTAFIPRSFWGSELTLLLVTKLLQRPIYLVVAPSGLADASYQIFKPIRKVTSTHELMSAGEFKYGGESVGQWLTSLQ
;
A
#
# COMPACT_ATOMS: atom_id res chain seq x y z
N ILE A 1 -36.34 -12.90 -16.66
CA ILE A 1 -35.32 -13.40 -15.71
C ILE A 1 -34.31 -12.29 -15.62
N GLU A 2 -34.27 -11.62 -14.47
CA GLU A 2 -33.60 -10.34 -14.25
C GLU A 2 -32.08 -10.45 -14.38
N ASP A 3 -31.49 -9.41 -14.96
CA ASP A 3 -30.06 -9.22 -15.18
C ASP A 3 -29.29 -9.22 -13.85
N VAL A 4 -28.52 -10.28 -13.60
CA VAL A 4 -27.58 -10.41 -12.46
C VAL A 4 -26.24 -9.70 -12.73
N CYS A 5 -26.15 -8.84 -13.75
CA CYS A 5 -24.90 -8.20 -14.18
C CYS A 5 -24.99 -6.66 -14.29
N SER A 6 -25.77 -5.99 -13.43
CA SER A 6 -25.79 -4.52 -13.39
C SER A 6 -24.69 -3.89 -12.51
N SER A 7 -23.70 -4.67 -12.05
CA SER A 7 -22.48 -4.09 -11.47
C SER A 7 -21.42 -3.93 -12.54
N SER A 8 -21.25 -2.70 -13.02
CA SER A 8 -20.09 -2.25 -13.80
C SER A 8 -18.82 -2.31 -12.92
N SER A 9 -18.41 -3.52 -12.52
CA SER A 9 -17.09 -3.73 -11.94
C SER A 9 -16.07 -3.72 -13.07
N LYS A 10 -15.80 -2.53 -13.61
CA LYS A 10 -14.58 -2.26 -14.39
C LYS A 10 -13.39 -2.34 -13.43
N SER A 11 -13.07 -3.54 -12.95
CA SER A 11 -11.83 -3.78 -12.23
C SER A 11 -10.68 -3.84 -13.23
N THR A 12 -10.39 -2.71 -13.87
CA THR A 12 -9.19 -2.52 -14.69
C THR A 12 -8.06 -2.06 -13.78
N ALA A 13 -7.78 -2.82 -12.73
CA ALA A 13 -6.59 -2.61 -11.90
C ALA A 13 -5.36 -3.16 -12.65
N PHE A 14 -5.04 -2.55 -13.78
CA PHE A 14 -3.87 -2.87 -14.58
C PHE A 14 -2.71 -1.94 -14.19
N ILE A 15 -1.58 -2.52 -13.80
CA ILE A 15 -0.33 -1.79 -13.64
C ILE A 15 0.52 -2.02 -14.88
N PRO A 16 0.80 -0.96 -15.68
CA PRO A 16 1.74 -1.07 -16.79
C PRO A 16 3.10 -1.59 -16.30
N ARG A 17 3.77 -2.42 -17.11
CA ARG A 17 5.05 -3.04 -16.73
C ARG A 17 6.12 -2.02 -16.33
N SER A 18 6.05 -0.80 -16.85
CA SER A 18 6.95 0.31 -16.48
C SER A 18 6.88 0.70 -15.00
N PHE A 19 5.78 0.37 -14.31
CA PHE A 19 5.60 0.68 -12.90
C PHE A 19 5.88 -0.51 -11.99
N TRP A 20 6.28 -1.66 -12.53
CA TRP A 20 6.64 -2.83 -11.72
C TRP A 20 7.85 -2.51 -10.85
N GLY A 21 7.79 -2.91 -9.58
CA GLY A 21 8.85 -2.61 -8.59
C GLY A 21 8.84 -1.17 -8.06
N SER A 22 7.90 -0.32 -8.49
CA SER A 22 7.73 1.04 -7.93
C SER A 22 6.85 1.06 -6.67
N GLU A 23 6.90 2.18 -5.94
CA GLU A 23 6.02 2.47 -4.80
C GLU A 23 4.52 2.33 -5.17
N LEU A 24 4.14 2.63 -6.43
CA LEU A 24 2.76 2.44 -6.92
C LEU A 24 2.33 0.97 -6.92
N THR A 25 3.24 0.07 -7.28
CA THR A 25 2.95 -1.37 -7.22
C THR A 25 2.72 -1.80 -5.77
N LEU A 26 3.53 -1.30 -4.83
CA LEU A 26 3.37 -1.61 -3.41
C LEU A 26 2.05 -1.06 -2.84
N LEU A 27 1.64 0.15 -3.22
CA LEU A 27 0.34 0.71 -2.83
C LEU A 27 -0.84 -0.14 -3.35
N LEU A 28 -0.79 -0.57 -4.61
CA LEU A 28 -1.84 -1.40 -5.19
C LEU A 28 -1.91 -2.77 -4.51
N VAL A 29 -0.77 -3.43 -4.32
CA VAL A 29 -0.69 -4.72 -3.64
C VAL A 29 -1.17 -4.60 -2.20
N THR A 30 -0.77 -3.55 -1.47
CA THR A 30 -1.26 -3.27 -0.11
C THR A 30 -2.78 -3.11 -0.07
N LYS A 31 -3.34 -2.36 -1.03
CA LYS A 31 -4.80 -2.19 -1.15
C LYS A 31 -5.52 -3.50 -1.49
N LEU A 32 -4.94 -4.36 -2.33
CA LEU A 32 -5.57 -5.64 -2.69
C LEU A 32 -5.50 -6.66 -1.55
N LEU A 33 -4.33 -6.78 -0.91
CA LEU A 33 -4.11 -7.76 0.16
C LEU A 33 -4.75 -7.36 1.48
N GLN A 34 -5.06 -6.07 1.66
CA GLN A 34 -5.55 -5.53 2.94
C GLN A 34 -4.60 -5.85 4.10
N ARG A 35 -3.29 -5.85 3.82
CA ARG A 35 -2.21 -6.10 4.78
C ARG A 35 -1.12 -5.06 4.62
N PRO A 36 -0.46 -4.65 5.71
CA PRO A 36 0.67 -3.74 5.62
C PRO A 36 1.87 -4.41 4.95
N ILE A 37 2.62 -3.63 4.16
CA ILE A 37 3.92 -4.01 3.59
C ILE A 37 5.00 -3.13 4.21
N TYR A 38 6.03 -3.78 4.73
CA TYR A 38 7.18 -3.13 5.35
C TYR A 38 8.35 -3.17 4.37
N LEU A 39 8.96 -2.03 4.10
CA LEU A 39 10.04 -1.90 3.14
C LEU A 39 11.25 -1.25 3.80
N VAL A 40 12.43 -1.84 3.58
CA VAL A 40 13.73 -1.26 3.92
C VAL A 40 14.40 -0.85 2.61
N VAL A 41 14.72 0.44 2.47
CA VAL A 41 15.39 1.01 1.32
C VAL A 41 16.84 1.31 1.71
N ALA A 42 17.75 0.44 1.29
CA ALA A 42 19.16 0.44 1.71
C ALA A 42 20.12 0.39 0.49
N PRO A 43 20.10 1.41 -0.40
CA PRO A 43 20.91 1.40 -1.61
C PRO A 43 22.43 1.36 -1.33
N SER A 44 22.85 1.95 -0.21
CA SER A 44 24.26 1.98 0.24
C SER A 44 24.50 1.06 1.44
N GLY A 45 23.59 0.12 1.72
CA GLY A 45 23.62 -0.73 2.92
C GLY A 45 22.80 -0.18 4.08
N LEU A 46 22.79 -0.91 5.19
CA LEU A 46 21.88 -0.66 6.32
C LEU A 46 22.22 0.59 7.14
N ALA A 47 23.47 1.06 7.09
CA ALA A 47 23.92 2.23 7.84
C ALA A 47 23.12 3.50 7.45
N ASP A 48 22.82 3.64 6.16
CA ASP A 48 22.09 4.79 5.60
C ASP A 48 20.69 4.39 5.11
N ALA A 49 20.12 3.31 5.67
CA ALA A 49 18.81 2.83 5.26
C ALA A 49 17.69 3.80 5.64
N SER A 50 16.69 3.87 4.77
CA SER A 50 15.39 4.46 5.08
C SER A 50 14.32 3.37 5.15
N TYR A 51 13.28 3.63 5.93
CA TYR A 51 12.26 2.64 6.23
C TYR A 51 10.90 3.17 5.80
N GLN A 52 10.06 2.29 5.29
CA GLN A 52 8.73 2.65 4.82
C GLN A 52 7.71 1.61 5.25
N ILE A 53 6.46 2.05 5.41
CA ILE A 53 5.32 1.16 5.60
C ILE A 53 4.21 1.58 4.65
N PHE A 54 3.72 0.64 3.87
CA PHE A 54 2.49 0.80 3.10
C PHE A 54 1.38 0.17 3.91
N LYS A 55 0.36 0.94 4.33
CA LYS A 55 -0.75 0.44 5.16
C LYS A 55 -2.08 0.53 4.41
N PRO A 56 -2.98 -0.45 4.56
CA PRO A 56 -4.35 -0.32 4.12
C PRO A 56 -5.03 0.82 4.89
N ILE A 57 -5.79 1.64 4.19
CA ILE A 57 -6.57 2.73 4.76
C ILE A 57 -8.03 2.48 4.41
N ARG A 58 -8.87 2.39 5.44
CA ARG A 58 -10.33 2.39 5.28
C ARG A 58 -10.81 3.82 5.46
N LYS A 59 -11.44 4.37 4.43
CA LYS A 59 -12.12 5.66 4.52
C LYS A 59 -13.62 5.40 4.50
N VAL A 60 -14.24 5.58 5.66
CA VAL A 60 -15.70 5.54 5.81
C VAL A 60 -16.22 6.96 5.54
N THR A 61 -17.08 7.09 4.54
CA THR A 61 -17.84 8.32 4.28
C THR A 61 -19.31 8.08 4.63
N SER A 62 -20.13 9.14 4.65
CA SER A 62 -21.56 9.02 4.93
C SER A 62 -22.33 8.13 3.95
N THR A 63 -21.77 7.87 2.77
CA THR A 63 -22.46 7.14 1.68
C THR A 63 -21.77 5.83 1.30
N HIS A 64 -20.45 5.73 1.47
CA HIS A 64 -19.67 4.57 1.00
C HIS A 64 -18.43 4.33 1.86
N GLU A 65 -17.98 3.07 1.87
CA GLU A 65 -16.65 2.68 2.37
C GLU A 65 -15.67 2.53 1.21
N LEU A 66 -14.54 3.23 1.31
CA LEU A 66 -13.47 3.17 0.32
C LEU A 66 -12.23 2.51 0.89
N MET A 67 -11.78 1.47 0.20
CA MET A 67 -10.51 0.80 0.48
C MET A 67 -9.38 1.50 -0.27
N SER A 68 -8.38 1.97 0.45
CA SER A 68 -7.19 2.63 -0.07
C SER A 68 -5.92 2.00 0.53
N ALA A 69 -4.76 2.43 0.05
CA ALA A 69 -3.50 2.26 0.75
C ALA A 69 -2.82 3.63 0.88
N GLY A 70 -1.92 3.76 1.85
CA GLY A 70 -1.06 4.93 2.02
C GLY A 70 0.35 4.52 2.40
N GLU A 71 1.29 5.43 2.14
CA GLU A 71 2.72 5.26 2.40
C GLU A 71 3.14 6.13 3.58
N PHE A 72 3.97 5.56 4.45
CA PHE A 72 4.51 6.22 5.64
C PHE A 72 6.03 6.03 5.65
N LYS A 73 6.78 7.12 5.55
CA LYS A 73 8.25 7.11 5.49
C LYS A 73 8.85 7.42 6.87
N TYR A 74 9.91 6.70 7.21
CA TYR A 74 10.65 6.80 8.45
C TYR A 74 12.13 6.95 8.11
N GLY A 75 12.76 8.03 8.58
CA GLY A 75 14.20 8.20 8.51
C GLY A 75 14.93 7.24 9.46
N GLY A 76 16.26 7.14 9.35
CA GLY A 76 17.08 6.29 10.21
C GLY A 76 16.87 6.55 11.71
N GLU A 77 16.70 7.81 12.10
CA GLU A 77 16.43 8.21 13.51
C GLU A 77 15.08 7.72 14.04
N SER A 78 14.14 7.41 13.15
CA SER A 78 12.79 6.93 13.49
C SER A 78 12.65 5.40 13.35
N VAL A 79 13.75 4.66 13.18
CA VAL A 79 13.73 3.20 13.02
C VAL A 79 13.06 2.49 14.20
N GLY A 80 13.20 3.02 15.42
CA GLY A 80 12.53 2.48 16.60
C GLY A 80 11.01 2.45 16.45
N GLN A 81 10.41 3.53 15.93
CA GLN A 81 8.97 3.59 15.67
C GLN A 81 8.53 2.61 14.58
N TRP A 82 9.37 2.43 13.56
CA TRP A 82 9.13 1.44 12.51
C TRP A 82 9.20 0.00 13.06
N LEU A 83 10.20 -0.32 13.89
CA LEU A 83 10.34 -1.63 14.54
C LEU A 83 9.17 -1.93 15.48
N THR A 84 8.71 -0.95 16.26
CA THR A 84 7.51 -1.13 17.12
C THR A 84 6.28 -1.48 16.30
N SER A 85 6.18 -1.00 15.06
CA SER A 85 5.04 -1.33 14.19
C SER A 85 5.07 -2.73 13.59
N LEU A 86 6.15 -3.50 13.79
CA LEU A 86 6.26 -4.91 13.39
C LEU A 86 5.77 -5.89 14.47
N GLN A 87 5.64 -5.43 15.72
CA GLN A 87 5.17 -6.22 16.86
C GLN A 87 3.63 -6.27 16.89
#